data_AF-A0A8T1VAX4-F1
#
_entry.id   AF-A0A8T1VAX4-F1
#
_cell.length_a   1.000
_cell.length_b   1.000
_cell.length_c   1.000
_cell.angle_alpha   90.00
_cell.angle_beta   90.00
_cell.angle_gamma   90.00
#
_symmetry.space_group_name_H-M   'P 1'
#
loop_
_entity.id
_entity.type
_entity.pdbx_description
1 polymer ?
#
loop_
_entity_poly.entity_id
_entity_poly.type
_entity_poly.pdbx_seq_one_letter_code
_entity_poly.pdbx_strand_id
1 'polypeptide(L)' 'MALSVLDGKTRDLMSASYALPDLETAVKQVMFNSIDAHAKTIKLSVDVAAASFTAVDD' A
#
# COMPACT_ATOMS: atom_id res chain seq x y z
N MET A 1 -18.21 31.18 -3.12
CA MET A 1 -17.30 30.11 -3.60
C MET A 1 -18.01 28.79 -3.39
N ALA A 2 -18.33 28.08 -4.46
CA ALA A 2 -18.94 26.75 -4.33
C ALA A 2 -17.88 25.79 -3.78
N LEU A 3 -18.18 25.09 -2.67
CA LEU A 3 -17.38 23.94 -2.25
C LEU A 3 -17.59 22.82 -3.29
N SER A 4 -16.62 22.63 -4.17
CA SER A 4 -16.56 21.43 -5.00
C SER A 4 -16.26 20.25 -4.07
N VAL A 5 -17.29 19.46 -3.74
CA VAL A 5 -17.11 18.20 -3.02
C VAL A 5 -16.36 17.27 -3.95
N LEU A 6 -15.12 16.90 -3.58
CA LEU A 6 -14.40 15.84 -4.29
C LEU A 6 -15.24 14.56 -4.21
N ASP A 7 -15.38 13.87 -5.34
CA ASP A 7 -15.97 12.54 -5.33
C ASP A 7 -15.14 11.60 -4.45
N GLY A 8 -15.79 10.62 -3.84
CA GLY A 8 -15.15 9.71 -2.88
C GLY A 8 -13.94 8.97 -3.46
N LYS A 9 -13.97 8.59 -4.74
CA LYS A 9 -12.86 7.86 -5.37
C LYS A 9 -11.63 8.74 -5.53
N THR A 10 -11.81 9.99 -5.96
CA THR A 10 -10.69 10.93 -6.09
C THR A 10 -10.08 11.25 -4.72
N ARG A 11 -10.91 11.39 -3.68
CA ARG A 11 -10.43 11.59 -2.31
C ARG A 11 -9.65 10.38 -1.80
N ASP A 12 -10.17 9.18 -2.02
CA ASP A 12 -9.55 7.95 -1.55
C ASP A 12 -8.24 7.67 -2.31
N LEU A 13 -8.20 7.96 -3.62
CA LEU A 13 -6.97 7.89 -4.43
C LEU A 13 -5.92 8.88 -3.92
N MET A 14 -6.30 10.14 -3.67
CA MET A 14 -5.37 11.13 -3.10
C MET A 14 -4.84 10.65 -1.75
N SER A 15 -5.72 10.17 -0.87
CA SER A 15 -5.31 9.64 0.44
C SER A 15 -4.35 8.45 0.30
N ALA A 16 -4.63 7.52 -0.62
CA ALA A 16 -3.77 6.37 -0.89
C ALA A 16 -2.39 6.79 -1.42
N SER A 17 -2.34 7.76 -2.33
CA SER A 17 -1.07 8.29 -2.88
C SER A 17 -0.22 8.99 -1.82
N TYR A 18 -0.83 9.70 -0.87
CA TYR A 18 -0.08 10.29 0.26
C TYR A 18 0.40 9.25 1.26
N ALA A 19 -0.36 8.18 1.48
CA ALA A 19 0.01 7.11 2.41
C ALA A 19 1.06 6.14 1.82
N LEU A 20 1.02 5.89 0.52
CA LEU A 20 1.89 4.97 -0.21
C LEU A 20 2.62 5.69 -1.36
N PRO A 21 3.59 6.57 -1.04
CA PRO A 21 4.26 7.42 -2.04
C PRO A 21 5.18 6.64 -2.98
N ASP A 22 5.70 5.49 -2.55
CA ASP A 22 6.62 4.67 -3.32
C ASP A 22 6.43 3.17 -3.03
N LEU A 23 7.04 2.34 -3.90
CA LEU A 23 6.99 0.89 -3.80
C LEU A 23 7.58 0.39 -2.48
N GLU A 24 8.62 1.05 -1.98
CA GLU A 24 9.27 0.68 -0.73
C GLU A 24 8.32 0.84 0.46
N THR A 25 7.58 1.94 0.51
CA THR A 25 6.59 2.25 1.55
C THR A 25 5.42 1.28 1.48
N ALA A 26 4.95 0.94 0.28
CA ALA A 26 3.92 -0.08 0.08
C ALA A 26 4.36 -1.46 0.58
N VAL A 27 5.57 -1.90 0.25
CA VAL A 27 6.13 -3.17 0.74
C VAL A 27 6.29 -3.16 2.26
N LYS A 28 6.81 -2.08 2.84
CA LYS A 28 6.97 -1.92 4.30
C LYS A 28 5.62 -2.04 5.02
N GLN A 29 4.59 -1.36 4.52
CA GLN A 29 3.27 -1.39 5.15
C GLN A 29 2.69 -2.80 5.19
N VAL A 30 2.83 -3.57 4.11
CA VAL A 30 2.33 -4.96 4.08
C VAL A 30 3.15 -5.87 5.00
N MET A 31 4.47 -5.70 5.08
CA MET A 31 5.28 -6.47 6.04
C MET A 31 4.90 -6.16 7.50
N PHE A 32 4.65 -4.90 7.84
CA PHE A 32 4.20 -4.55 9.19
C PHE A 32 2.83 -5.16 9.51
N ASN A 33 1.90 -5.15 8.54
CA ASN A 33 0.61 -5.80 8.73
C ASN A 33 0.75 -7.31 9.01
N SER A 34 1.63 -8.01 8.29
CA SER A 34 1.91 -9.43 8.54
C SER A 34 2.55 -9.67 9.92
N ILE A 35 3.45 -8.78 10.36
CA ILE A 35 4.06 -8.85 11.70
C ILE A 35 3.01 -8.63 12.79
N ASP A 36 2.11 -7.65 12.60
CA ASP A 36 1.00 -7.36 13.50
C ASP A 36 0.00 -8.53 13.56
N ALA A 37 -0.15 -9.26 12.46
CA ALA A 37 -0.91 -10.51 12.40
C ALA A 37 -0.19 -11.71 13.03
N HIS A 38 1.03 -11.51 13.56
CA HIS A 38 1.88 -12.55 14.14
C HIS A 38 2.28 -13.66 13.16
N ALA A 39 2.35 -13.35 11.87
CA ALA A 39 2.91 -14.25 10.87
C ALA A 39 4.36 -14.61 11.23
N LYS A 40 4.74 -15.87 11.05
CA LYS A 40 6.08 -16.37 11.33
C LYS A 40 6.95 -16.33 10.09
N THR A 41 6.34 -16.44 8.92
CA THR A 41 7.03 -16.44 7.64
C THR A 41 6.33 -15.50 6.67
N ILE A 42 7.11 -14.65 6.00
CA ILE A 42 6.60 -13.80 4.94
C ILE A 42 7.44 -14.07 3.68
N LYS A 43 6.79 -14.46 2.60
CA LYS A 43 7.41 -14.61 1.27
C LYS A 43 7.12 -13.37 0.45
N LEU A 44 8.16 -12.61 0.16
CA LEU A 44 8.08 -11.39 -0.64
C LEU A 44 8.69 -11.62 -2.02
N SER A 45 7.97 -11.20 -3.07
CA SER A 45 8.46 -11.12 -4.45
C SER A 45 8.24 -9.70 -4.96
N VAL A 46 9.29 -9.07 -5.49
CA VAL A 46 9.25 -7.67 -5.96
C VAL A 46 9.72 -7.61 -7.40
N ASP A 47 8.92 -6.98 -8.26
CA ASP A 47 9.29 -6.61 -9.62
C ASP A 47 9.44 -5.09 -9.69
N VAL A 48 10.69 -4.63 -9.72
CA VAL A 48 11.04 -3.21 -9.76
C VAL A 48 10.70 -2.61 -11.13
N ALA A 49 10.78 -3.38 -12.21
CA ALA A 49 10.50 -2.89 -13.56
C ALA A 49 9.00 -2.64 -13.76
N ALA A 50 8.16 -3.50 -13.19
CA ALA A 50 6.70 -3.35 -13.20
C ALA A 50 6.15 -2.51 -12.04
N ALA A 51 7.02 -2.00 -11.15
CA ALA A 51 6.63 -1.33 -9.90
C ALA A 51 5.56 -2.10 -9.10
N SER A 52 5.74 -3.43 -9.00
CA SER A 52 4.76 -4.34 -8.40
C SER A 52 5.40 -5.26 -7.39
N PHE A 53 4.59 -5.78 -6.47
CA PHE A 53 5.05 -6.75 -5.47
C PHE A 53 3.95 -7.75 -5.11
N THR A 54 4.37 -8.86 -4.51
CA THR A 54 3.50 -9.89 -3.94
C THR A 54 4.08 -10.30 -2.59
N ALA A 55 3.26 -10.27 -1.55
CA ALA A 55 3.60 -10.74 -0.21
C ALA A 55 2.62 -11.84 0.20
N VAL A 56 3.14 -12.96 0.69
CA VAL A 56 2.35 -14.09 1.19
C VAL A 56 2.85 -14.47 2.57
N ASP A 57 2.00 -14.37 3.57
CA ASP A 57 2.24 -14.76 4.96
C ASP A 57 1.51 -16.07 5.32
N ASP A 58 1.76 -16.59 6.53
CA ASP A 58 1.19 -17.82 7.10
C ASP A 58 0.13 -17.60 8.18
#